data_AF-A0A358M3I5-F1
#
_entry.id   AF-A0A358M3I5-F1
#
_cell.length_a   1.000
_cell.length_b   1.000
_cell.length_c   1.000
_cell.angle_alpha   90.00
_cell.angle_beta   90.00
_cell.angle_gamma   90.00
#
_symmetry.space_group_name_H-M   'P 1'
#
loop_
_entity.id
_entity.type
_entity.pdbx_description
1 polymer ?
#
loop_
_entity_poly.entity_id
_entity_poly.type
_entity_poly.pdbx_seq_one_letter_code
_entity_poly.pdbx_strand_id
1 'polypeptide(L)'
;HCHEWSGCPTWQLSVYVLGLRRRFDIETNCFEYSAADAGIRDAEGSIPAEGGAVRLRLREGKFLSISSDVDIAVIHGTKRIRIPAGGERILLTESLEEVSNETI
;
A
#
# COMPACT_ATOMS: atom_id res chain seq x y z
N HIS A 1 -16.77 7.39 27.80
CA HIS A 1 -15.54 6.57 27.88
C HIS A 1 -15.00 6.34 26.48
N CYS A 2 -14.15 7.23 26.00
CA CYS A 2 -13.38 7.07 24.77
C CYS A 2 -11.94 7.35 25.16
N HIS A 3 -11.08 6.35 25.05
CA HIS A 3 -9.69 6.45 25.44
C HIS A 3 -8.83 6.20 24.21
N GLU A 4 -7.85 7.06 23.98
CA GLU A 4 -7.01 7.08 22.79
C GLU A 4 -6.27 5.76 22.56
N TRP A 5 -5.92 5.03 23.63
CA TRP A 5 -5.30 3.71 23.57
C TRP A 5 -6.16 2.61 22.94
N SER A 6 -7.46 2.87 22.71
CA SER A 6 -8.38 1.96 22.02
C SER A 6 -8.31 2.10 20.50
N GLY A 7 -7.52 3.05 19.98
CA GLY A 7 -7.35 3.33 18.54
C GLY A 7 -6.36 2.43 17.80
N CYS A 8 -5.69 1.50 18.52
CA CYS A 8 -4.77 0.52 17.96
C CYS A 8 -5.32 -0.28 16.74
N PRO A 9 -6.63 -0.62 16.65
CA PRO A 9 -7.18 -1.30 15.50
C PRO A 9 -6.95 -0.59 14.17
N THR A 10 -6.95 0.76 14.13
CA THR A 10 -6.69 1.51 12.90
C THR A 10 -5.28 1.27 12.37
N TRP A 11 -4.29 1.26 13.27
CA TRP A 11 -2.90 0.93 12.91
C TRP A 11 -2.77 -0.54 12.47
N GLN A 12 -3.45 -1.45 13.16
CA GLN A 12 -3.47 -2.87 12.79
C GLN A 12 -4.09 -3.10 11.41
N LEU A 13 -5.15 -2.39 11.06
CA LEU A 13 -5.77 -2.47 9.73
C LEU A 13 -4.85 -1.95 8.63
N SER A 14 -4.17 -0.81 8.85
CA SER A 14 -3.23 -0.28 7.86
C SER A 14 -2.03 -1.20 7.62
N VAL A 15 -1.48 -1.80 8.68
CA VAL A 15 -0.26 -2.61 8.56
C VAL A 15 -0.55 -4.05 8.18
N TYR A 16 -1.56 -4.70 8.77
CA TYR A 16 -1.78 -6.14 8.59
C TYR A 16 -2.85 -6.48 7.56
N VAL A 17 -3.87 -5.61 7.37
CA VAL A 17 -4.94 -5.84 6.38
C VAL A 17 -4.57 -5.21 5.04
N LEU A 18 -4.18 -3.93 5.02
CA LEU A 18 -3.67 -3.32 3.79
C LEU A 18 -2.23 -3.76 3.47
N GLY A 19 -1.53 -4.28 4.48
CA GLY A 19 -0.19 -4.85 4.31
C GLY A 19 0.91 -3.82 4.15
N LEU A 20 0.65 -2.53 4.34
CA LEU A 20 1.64 -1.50 4.02
C LEU A 20 2.21 -0.88 5.30
N ARG A 21 3.51 -1.12 5.52
CA ARG A 21 4.26 -0.61 6.66
C ARG A 21 5.21 0.48 6.20
N ARG A 22 5.16 1.67 6.83
CA ARG A 22 6.10 2.75 6.51
C ARG A 22 7.50 2.44 7.04
N ARG A 23 8.52 2.60 6.18
CA ARG A 23 9.94 2.35 6.47
C ARG A 23 10.68 3.68 6.59
N PHE A 24 10.47 4.35 7.73
CA PHE A 24 11.10 5.64 8.05
C PHE A 24 12.63 5.57 8.11
N ASP A 25 13.19 4.36 8.23
CA ASP A 25 14.61 4.07 8.34
C ASP A 25 15.35 4.03 6.99
N ILE A 26 14.63 3.97 5.86
CA ILE A 26 15.25 3.85 4.52
C ILE A 26 15.25 5.19 3.79
N GLU A 27 14.08 5.76 3.54
CA GLU A 27 13.90 7.07 2.92
C GLU A 27 12.47 7.60 3.15
N THR A 28 12.26 8.89 2.87
CA THR A 28 10.92 9.49 2.87
C THR A 28 10.00 8.76 1.90
N ASN A 29 8.74 8.54 2.30
CA ASN A 29 7.73 7.84 1.50
C ASN A 29 8.14 6.44 1.02
N CYS A 30 9.01 5.77 1.81
CA CYS A 30 9.29 4.35 1.64
C CYS A 30 8.31 3.49 2.43
N PHE A 31 7.82 2.45 1.78
CA PHE A 31 6.89 1.49 2.36
C PHE A 31 7.36 0.06 2.07
N GLU A 32 7.07 -0.83 3.00
CA GLU A 32 7.22 -2.26 2.85
C GLU A 32 5.83 -2.89 2.75
N TYR A 33 5.64 -3.69 1.72
CA TYR A 33 4.42 -4.47 1.55
C TYR A 33 4.61 -5.87 2.13
N SER A 34 3.83 -6.17 3.17
CA SER A 34 3.71 -7.47 3.83
C SER A 34 2.28 -7.61 4.33
N ALA A 35 1.37 -8.03 3.44
CA ALA A 35 0.02 -8.38 3.84
C ALA A 35 0.02 -9.72 4.59
N ALA A 36 -0.68 -9.76 5.72
CA ALA A 36 -0.95 -11.01 6.42
C ALA A 36 -2.19 -11.68 5.80
N ASP A 37 -2.19 -13.01 5.70
CA ASP A 37 -3.42 -13.75 5.41
C ASP A 37 -4.35 -13.68 6.64
N ALA A 38 -5.17 -12.63 6.67
CA ALA A 38 -6.11 -12.36 7.75
C ALA A 38 -7.51 -12.95 7.48
N GLY A 39 -7.69 -13.74 6.43
CA GLY A 39 -9.01 -14.22 5.98
C GLY A 39 -9.92 -13.11 5.41
N ILE A 40 -9.38 -11.90 5.21
CA ILE A 40 -10.09 -10.77 4.59
C ILE A 40 -9.97 -10.88 3.08
N ARG A 41 -11.12 -11.02 2.42
CA ARG A 41 -11.18 -11.17 0.96
C ARG A 41 -11.02 -9.84 0.24
N ASP A 42 -11.66 -8.80 0.73
CA ASP A 42 -11.68 -7.50 0.07
C ASP A 42 -11.34 -6.41 1.06
N ALA A 43 -10.39 -5.54 0.70
CA ALA A 43 -10.02 -4.41 1.52
C ALA A 43 -9.61 -3.24 0.62
N GLU A 44 -9.96 -2.03 1.03
CA GLU A 44 -9.53 -0.81 0.39
C GLU A 44 -9.24 0.23 1.47
N GLY A 45 -8.19 1.01 1.26
CA GLY A 45 -7.88 2.08 2.19
C GLY A 45 -6.79 3.01 1.71
N SER A 46 -6.61 4.06 2.50
CA SER A 46 -5.66 5.13 2.25
C SER A 46 -4.71 5.26 3.43
N ILE A 47 -3.42 5.35 3.15
CA ILE A 47 -2.35 5.48 4.13
C ILE A 47 -1.64 6.81 3.88
N PRO A 48 -1.44 7.64 4.92
CA PRO A 48 -0.80 8.93 4.75
C PRO A 48 0.66 8.80 4.33
N ALA A 49 1.03 9.55 3.29
CA ALA A 49 2.39 9.81 2.86
C ALA A 49 2.74 11.28 3.14
N GLU A 50 4.02 11.60 3.20
CA GLU A 50 4.43 12.99 3.25
C GLU A 50 4.08 13.67 1.92
N GLY A 51 3.23 14.71 1.97
CA GLY A 51 2.73 15.42 0.80
C GLY A 51 1.47 14.83 0.16
N GLY A 52 0.89 13.75 0.68
CA GLY A 52 -0.33 13.17 0.10
C GLY A 52 -0.75 11.84 0.73
N ALA A 53 -1.29 10.93 -0.07
CA ALA A 53 -1.66 9.60 0.38
C ALA A 53 -1.27 8.49 -0.59
N VAL A 54 -1.23 7.27 -0.07
CA VAL A 54 -1.10 6.03 -0.82
C VAL A 54 -2.41 5.26 -0.68
N ARG A 55 -3.05 4.91 -1.78
CA ARG A 55 -4.29 4.14 -1.81
C ARG A 55 -4.00 2.73 -2.26
N LEU A 56 -4.60 1.76 -1.57
CA LEU A 56 -4.42 0.35 -1.84
C LEU A 56 -5.77 -0.34 -1.93
N ARG A 57 -5.85 -1.31 -2.83
CA ARG A 57 -7.00 -2.19 -2.95
C ARG A 57 -6.53 -3.64 -3.00
N LEU A 58 -7.20 -4.48 -2.22
CA LEU A 58 -7.08 -5.93 -2.22
C LEU A 58 -8.41 -6.55 -2.68
N ARG A 59 -8.32 -7.61 -3.45
CA ARG A 59 -9.44 -8.42 -3.92
C ARG A 59 -9.08 -9.90 -3.80
N GLU A 60 -10.03 -10.69 -3.32
CA GLU A 60 -9.86 -12.12 -3.04
C GLU A 60 -8.61 -12.46 -2.21
N GLY A 61 -8.27 -11.61 -1.24
CA GLY A 61 -7.09 -11.75 -0.37
C GLY A 61 -5.76 -11.44 -1.07
N LYS A 62 -5.80 -10.99 -2.32
CA LYS A 62 -4.63 -10.63 -3.12
C LYS A 62 -4.56 -9.13 -3.32
N PHE A 63 -3.35 -8.62 -3.49
CA PHE A 63 -3.15 -7.24 -3.89
C PHE A 63 -3.72 -7.01 -5.29
N LEU A 64 -4.54 -5.97 -5.45
CA LEU A 64 -5.06 -5.57 -6.75
C LEU A 64 -4.29 -4.38 -7.28
N SER A 65 -4.31 -3.24 -6.59
CA SER A 65 -3.65 -2.03 -7.06
C SER A 65 -3.14 -1.14 -5.93
N ILE A 66 -2.17 -0.31 -6.30
CA ILE A 66 -1.65 0.79 -5.50
C ILE A 66 -1.54 2.04 -6.36
N SER A 67 -2.00 3.15 -5.82
CA SER A 67 -1.80 4.47 -6.39
C SER A 67 -1.30 5.43 -5.33
N SER A 68 -0.60 6.48 -5.75
CA SER A 68 -0.16 7.51 -4.81
C SER A 68 -0.24 8.90 -5.40
N ASP A 69 -0.51 9.88 -4.54
CA ASP A 69 -0.46 11.30 -4.88
C ASP A 69 0.99 11.83 -4.97
N VAL A 70 1.96 11.06 -4.47
CA VAL A 70 3.38 11.45 -4.39
C VAL A 70 4.27 10.31 -4.90
N ASP A 71 5.53 10.61 -5.19
CA ASP A 71 6.50 9.57 -5.50
C ASP A 71 6.73 8.69 -4.27
N ILE A 72 6.55 7.38 -4.43
CA ILE A 72 6.77 6.39 -3.37
C ILE A 72 7.65 5.25 -3.83
N ALA A 73 8.33 4.65 -2.86
CA ALA A 73 9.04 3.38 -3.04
C ALA A 73 8.34 2.29 -2.24
N VAL A 74 8.02 1.18 -2.89
CA VAL A 74 7.41 0.00 -2.26
C VAL A 74 8.39 -1.16 -2.34
N ILE A 75 8.73 -1.71 -1.18
CA ILE A 75 9.58 -2.90 -1.03
C ILE A 75 8.67 -4.12 -0.88
N HIS A 76 8.90 -5.14 -1.69
CA HIS A 76 8.21 -6.43 -1.57
C HIS A 76 9.21 -7.56 -1.76
N GLY A 77 9.48 -8.30 -0.69
CA GLY A 77 10.57 -9.29 -0.66
C GLY A 77 11.92 -8.62 -0.95
N THR A 78 12.58 -9.02 -2.03
CA THR A 78 13.86 -8.45 -2.49
C THR A 78 13.68 -7.35 -3.54
N LYS A 79 12.46 -7.11 -4.03
CA LYS A 79 12.17 -6.13 -5.07
C LYS A 79 11.85 -4.78 -4.45
N ARG A 80 12.31 -3.72 -5.12
CA ARG A 80 11.94 -2.33 -4.82
C ARG A 80 11.34 -1.71 -6.07
N ILE A 81 10.12 -1.22 -5.92
CA ILE A 81 9.30 -0.69 -7.01
C ILE A 81 9.10 0.80 -6.75
N ARG A 82 9.31 1.63 -7.77
CA ARG A 82 8.99 3.06 -7.71
C ARG A 82 7.64 3.30 -8.35
N ILE A 83 6.80 4.07 -7.66
CA ILE A 83 5.49 4.48 -8.14
C ILE A 83 5.51 6.00 -8.18
N PRO A 84 5.44 6.60 -9.38
CA PRO A 84 5.42 8.04 -9.49
C PRO A 84 4.10 8.62 -8.99
N ALA A 85 4.11 9.88 -8.60
CA ALA A 85 2.91 10.65 -8.27
C ALA A 85 1.86 10.56 -9.39
N GLY A 86 0.60 10.30 -9.01
CA GLY A 86 -0.51 10.09 -9.94
C GLY A 86 -0.47 8.75 -10.69
N GLY A 87 0.58 7.94 -10.50
CA GLY A 87 0.68 6.61 -11.07
C GLY A 87 -0.20 5.61 -10.33
N GLU A 88 -0.80 4.70 -11.09
CA GLU A 88 -1.40 3.46 -10.57
C GLU A 88 -0.57 2.27 -11.05
N ARG A 89 -0.29 1.35 -10.13
CA ARG A 89 0.33 0.06 -10.44
C ARG A 89 -0.57 -1.07 -9.98
N ILE A 90 -0.86 -1.97 -10.90
CA ILE A 90 -1.54 -3.23 -10.62
C ILE A 90 -0.42 -4.25 -10.38
N LEU A 91 -0.25 -4.69 -9.13
CA LEU A 91 0.63 -5.84 -8.87
C LEU A 91 -0.23 -7.10 -8.91
N LEU A 92 -0.33 -7.72 -10.08
CA LEU A 92 -0.72 -9.12 -10.13
C LEU A 92 0.36 -9.90 -9.38
N THR A 93 -0.03 -10.68 -8.38
CA THR A 93 0.86 -11.34 -7.39
C THR A 93 1.89 -12.30 -8.01
N GLU A 94 2.02 -12.40 -9.34
CA GLU A 94 3.04 -13.22 -10.00
C GLU A 94 3.90 -12.50 -11.05
N SER A 95 3.64 -11.23 -11.39
CA SER A 95 4.53 -10.43 -12.24
C SER A 95 4.21 -8.94 -12.15
N LEU A 96 5.26 -8.13 -12.08
CA LEU A 96 5.19 -6.67 -12.17
C LEU A 96 4.95 -6.31 -13.65
N GLU A 97 3.72 -6.38 -14.12
CA GLU A 97 3.39 -5.82 -15.43
C GLU A 97 2.98 -4.35 -15.27
N GLU A 98 3.77 -3.51 -15.93
CA GLU A 98 3.57 -2.08 -15.97
C GLU A 98 2.39 -1.78 -16.88
N VAL A 99 1.24 -1.38 -16.31
CA VAL A 99 0.13 -0.87 -17.13
C VAL A 99 0.44 0.59 -17.45
N SER A 100 1.00 0.81 -18.63
CA SER A 100 1.09 2.13 -19.25
C SER A 100 -0.28 2.51 -19.79
N ASN A 101 -0.99 3.42 -19.12
CA ASN A 101 -2.14 4.09 -19.70
C ASN A 101 -1.62 5.14 -20.70
N GLU A 102 -1.49 4.76 -21.97
CA GLU A 102 -1.45 5.71 -23.06
C GLU A 102 -2.86 6.29 -23.27
N THR A 103 -2.92 7.62 -23.21
CA THR A 103 -4.09 8.46 -23.49
C THR A 103 -4.62 8.21 -24.91
N ILE A 104 -5.93 7.99 -25.04
CA ILE A 104 -6.69 8.24 -26.28
C ILE A 104 -7.50 9.51 -26.06
#